data_AF-A0A7C7ETE5-F1
#
_entry.id   AF-A0A7C7ETE5-F1
#
_cell.length_a   1.000
_cell.length_b   1.000
_cell.length_c   1.000
_cell.angle_alpha   90.00
_cell.angle_beta   90.00
_cell.angle_gamma   90.00
#
_symmetry.space_group_name_H-M   'P 1'
#
loop_
_entity.id
_entity.type
_entity.pdbx_description
1 polymer ?
#
loop_
_entity_poly.entity_id
_entity_poly.type
_entity_poly.pdbx_seq_one_letter_code
_entity_poly.pdbx_strand_id
1 'polypeptide(L)'
;MMFLAIYDGETFDAGNLPEALLITLFSMLLVFFILFILMLVISAFKYLNPKKRAAENIAWDNLDEEGRVAALVATIDYAAETKKDVRLVSVKKITKEGRKP
;
A
#
# COMPACT_ATOMS: atom_id res chain seq x y z
N MET A 1 -28.71 39.02 -16.25
CA MET A 1 -28.32 40.40 -16.66
C MET A 1 -26.92 40.78 -16.14
N MET A 2 -26.59 40.56 -14.86
CA MET A 2 -25.28 40.95 -14.30
C MET A 2 -24.08 40.10 -14.76
N PHE A 3 -24.28 38.82 -15.09
CA PHE A 3 -23.21 37.96 -15.62
C PHE A 3 -22.89 38.18 -17.11
N LEU A 4 -23.79 38.82 -17.88
CA LEU A 4 -23.56 39.12 -19.30
C LEU A 4 -22.71 40.38 -19.48
N ALA A 5 -22.80 41.35 -18.56
CA ALA A 5 -22.04 42.59 -18.59
C ALA A 5 -20.55 42.42 -18.19
N ILE A 6 -20.18 41.31 -17.54
CA ILE A 6 -18.76 40.98 -17.28
C ILE A 6 -18.10 40.37 -18.53
N TYR A 7 -18.90 39.93 -19.49
CA TYR A 7 -18.46 39.32 -20.75
C TYR A 7 -18.72 40.25 -21.95
N ASP A 8 -18.99 41.54 -21.70
CA ASP A 8 -19.19 42.54 -22.74
C ASP A 8 -17.83 43.09 -23.18
N GLY A 9 -17.27 42.47 -24.22
CA GLY A 9 -16.56 43.10 -25.33
C GLY A 9 -15.22 43.83 -25.11
N GLU A 10 -14.96 44.48 -23.98
CA GLU A 10 -13.83 45.41 -23.82
C GLU A 10 -12.53 44.77 -23.30
N THR A 11 -12.55 43.47 -22.95
CA THR A 11 -11.36 42.75 -22.49
C THR A 11 -10.83 41.71 -23.48
N PHE A 12 -11.41 41.62 -24.69
CA PHE A 12 -10.77 40.92 -25.83
C PHE A 12 -9.65 41.79 -26.41
N ASP A 13 -8.72 42.18 -25.55
CA ASP A 13 -7.40 42.60 -25.99
C ASP A 13 -6.72 41.33 -26.53
N ALA A 14 -6.62 41.23 -27.86
CA ALA A 14 -6.00 40.08 -28.54
C ALA A 14 -4.55 39.84 -28.06
N GLY A 15 -3.93 40.82 -27.38
CA GLY A 15 -2.66 40.69 -26.69
C GLY A 15 -2.67 39.78 -25.46
N ASN A 16 -3.83 39.59 -24.79
CA ASN A 16 -3.94 38.81 -23.54
C ASN A 16 -4.45 37.38 -23.75
N LEU A 17 -4.89 37.03 -24.96
CA LEU A 17 -5.16 35.65 -25.36
C LEU A 17 -4.00 34.67 -25.10
N PRO A 18 -2.74 34.99 -25.43
CA PRO A 18 -1.61 34.11 -25.12
C PRO A 18 -1.40 33.93 -23.61
N GLU A 19 -1.61 34.97 -22.79
CA GLU A 19 -1.49 34.85 -21.33
C GLU A 19 -2.59 33.96 -20.74
N ALA A 20 -3.84 34.14 -21.18
CA ALA A 20 -4.94 33.28 -20.77
C ALA A 20 -4.75 31.81 -21.24
N LEU A 21 -4.18 31.60 -22.43
CA LEU A 21 -3.86 30.26 -22.91
C LEU A 21 -2.74 29.60 -22.08
N LEU A 22 -1.70 30.36 -21.74
CA LEU A 22 -0.60 29.86 -20.90
C LEU A 22 -1.08 29.56 -19.47
N ILE A 23 -1.91 30.42 -18.88
CA ILE A 23 -2.42 30.21 -17.51
C ILE A 23 -3.26 28.94 -17.42
N THR A 24 -4.11 28.69 -18.43
CA THR A 24 -4.98 27.51 -18.47
C THR A 24 -4.19 26.24 -18.72
N LEU A 25 -3.22 26.27 -19.65
CA LEU A 25 -2.33 25.14 -19.92
C LEU A 25 -1.46 24.79 -18.71
N PHE A 26 -0.90 25.79 -18.02
CA PHE A 26 -0.10 25.60 -16.82
C PHE A 26 -0.94 25.05 -15.67
N SER A 27 -2.16 25.56 -15.47
CA SER A 27 -3.10 25.04 -14.47
C SER A 27 -3.45 23.57 -14.72
N MET A 28 -3.73 23.19 -15.97
CA MET A 28 -3.98 21.79 -16.35
C MET A 28 -2.77 20.91 -16.04
N LEU A 29 -1.56 21.36 -16.39
CA LEU A 29 -0.32 20.62 -16.15
C LEU A 29 -0.02 20.46 -14.65
N LEU A 30 -0.32 21.48 -13.84
CA LEU A 30 -0.16 21.45 -12.38
C LEU A 30 -1.05 20.37 -11.75
N VAL A 31 -2.29 20.22 -12.21
CA VAL A 31 -3.18 19.15 -11.73
C VAL A 31 -2.59 17.76 -12.01
N PHE A 32 -2.05 17.53 -13.22
CA PHE A 32 -1.34 16.29 -13.52
C PHE A 32 -0.11 16.09 -12.62
N PHE A 33 0.61 17.16 -12.31
CA PHE A 33 1.78 17.12 -11.45
C PHE A 33 1.43 16.71 -10.01
N ILE A 34 0.33 17.24 -9.45
CA ILE A 34 -0.16 16.83 -8.13
C ILE A 34 -0.53 15.35 -8.13
N LEU A 35 -1.25 14.87 -9.15
CA LEU A 35 -1.61 13.46 -9.27
C LEU A 35 -0.37 12.56 -9.38
N PHE A 36 0.64 13.00 -10.13
CA PHE A 36 1.92 12.29 -10.26
C PHE A 36 2.64 12.19 -8.91
N ILE A 37 2.70 13.29 -8.15
CA ILE A 37 3.29 13.29 -6.80
C ILE A 37 2.52 12.34 -5.88
N LEU A 38 1.18 12.36 -5.90
CA LEU A 38 0.38 11.45 -5.09
C LEU A 38 0.67 9.99 -5.42
N MET A 39 0.81 9.65 -6.72
CA MET A 39 1.19 8.31 -7.15
C MET A 39 2.58 7.91 -6.66
N LEU A 40 3.55 8.84 -6.71
CA LEU A 40 4.91 8.62 -6.22
C LEU A 40 4.92 8.38 -4.71
N VAL A 41 4.19 9.19 -3.95
CA VAL A 41 4.03 9.04 -2.50
C VAL A 41 3.42 7.68 -2.18
N ILE A 42 2.31 7.29 -2.82
CA ILE A 42 1.67 5.98 -2.61
C ILE A 42 2.65 4.84 -2.94
N SER A 43 3.41 4.96 -4.03
CA SER A 43 4.41 3.97 -4.43
C SER A 43 5.54 3.85 -3.40
N ALA A 44 6.06 4.98 -2.91
CA ALA A 44 7.10 5.01 -1.89
C ALA A 44 6.61 4.40 -0.57
N PHE A 45 5.39 4.72 -0.15
CA PHE A 45 4.76 4.11 1.02
C PHE A 45 4.51 2.60 0.84
N LYS A 46 4.14 2.14 -0.36
CA LYS A 46 4.01 0.72 -0.69
C LYS A 46 5.35 -0.01 -0.62
N TYR A 47 6.46 0.67 -0.88
CA TYR A 47 7.81 0.09 -0.78
C TYR A 47 8.32 0.06 0.67
N LEU A 48 7.99 1.09 1.46
CA LEU A 48 8.33 1.18 2.89
C LEU A 48 7.47 0.30 3.78
N ASN A 49 6.28 -0.08 3.32
CA ASN A 49 5.46 -1.08 3.98
C ASN A 49 5.83 -2.42 3.33
N PRO A 50 6.82 -3.18 3.84
CA PRO A 50 6.97 -4.55 3.41
C PRO A 50 5.61 -5.17 3.68
N LYS A 51 4.88 -5.49 2.60
CA LYS A 51 3.67 -6.29 2.65
C LYS A 51 4.04 -7.37 3.64
N LYS A 52 3.53 -7.33 4.88
CA LYS A 52 3.79 -8.37 5.87
C LYS A 52 3.40 -9.60 5.10
N ARG A 53 4.39 -10.37 4.62
CA ARG A 53 4.16 -11.54 3.78
C ARG A 53 3.10 -12.25 4.58
N ALA A 54 1.88 -12.26 4.04
CA ALA A 54 0.73 -12.78 4.74
C ALA A 54 1.21 -14.18 5.04
N ALA A 55 1.58 -14.43 6.29
CA ALA A 55 2.19 -15.69 6.59
C ALA A 55 1.06 -16.64 6.34
N GLU A 56 1.24 -17.43 5.30
CA GLU A 56 0.24 -18.33 4.82
C GLU A 56 -0.11 -19.18 6.04
N ASN A 57 -1.36 -19.06 6.49
CA ASN A 57 -1.86 -19.92 7.55
C ASN A 57 -1.95 -21.30 6.89
N ILE A 58 -0.86 -22.07 7.02
CA ILE A 58 -0.81 -23.40 6.45
C ILE A 58 -1.71 -24.25 7.34
N ALA A 59 -2.79 -24.76 6.75
CA ALA A 59 -3.63 -25.76 7.40
C ALA A 59 -2.77 -26.96 7.80
N TRP A 60 -3.13 -27.63 8.89
CA TRP A 60 -2.39 -28.80 9.41
C TRP A 60 -2.08 -29.84 8.33
N ASP A 61 -3.01 -30.05 7.41
CA ASP A 61 -2.92 -31.03 6.33
C ASP A 61 -1.92 -30.64 5.23
N ASN A 62 -1.61 -29.35 5.11
CA ASN A 62 -0.69 -28.81 4.10
C ASN A 62 0.74 -28.62 4.63
N LEU A 63 1.00 -28.98 5.90
CA LEU A 63 2.36 -29.00 6.44
C LEU A 63 3.10 -30.23 5.92
N ASP A 64 4.37 -30.03 5.56
CA ASP A 64 5.29 -31.12 5.30
C ASP A 64 5.51 -31.96 6.57
N GLU A 65 5.96 -33.21 6.42
CA GLU A 65 6.12 -34.16 7.52
C GLU A 65 7.04 -33.58 8.62
N GLU A 66 8.16 -32.97 8.22
CA GLU A 66 9.07 -32.26 9.14
C GLU A 66 8.40 -31.07 9.85
N GLY A 67 7.53 -30.35 9.15
CA GLY A 67 6.78 -29.21 9.70
C GLY A 67 5.76 -29.63 10.76
N ARG A 68 5.13 -30.80 10.59
CA ARG A 68 4.21 -31.37 11.57
C ARG A 68 4.95 -31.88 12.81
N VAL A 69 6.08 -32.56 12.62
CA VAL A 69 6.91 -33.02 13.74
C VAL A 69 7.42 -31.83 14.56
N ALA A 70 7.91 -30.77 13.90
CA ALA A 70 8.34 -29.56 14.59
C ALA A 70 7.21 -28.87 15.37
N ALA A 71 6.01 -28.79 14.78
CA ALA A 71 4.84 -28.25 15.47
C ALA A 71 4.46 -29.10 16.69
N LEU A 72 4.46 -30.44 16.56
CA LEU A 72 4.15 -31.37 17.64
C LEU A 72 5.16 -31.27 18.79
N VAL A 73 6.46 -31.33 18.49
CA VAL A 73 7.54 -31.18 19.46
C VAL A 73 7.40 -29.85 20.22
N ALA A 74 7.15 -28.75 19.50
CA ALA A 74 6.94 -27.45 20.15
C ALA A 74 5.73 -27.45 21.10
N THR A 75 4.63 -28.11 20.74
CA THR A 75 3.48 -28.27 21.66
C THR A 75 3.81 -29.14 22.86
N ILE A 76 4.58 -30.21 22.68
CA ILE A 76 4.97 -31.11 23.76
C ILE A 76 5.86 -30.38 24.76
N ASP A 77 6.87 -29.65 24.28
CA ASP A 77 7.76 -28.85 25.11
C ASP A 77 6.96 -27.79 25.89
N TYR A 78 6.04 -27.11 25.22
CA TYR A 78 5.18 -26.11 25.85
C TYR A 78 4.19 -26.71 26.87
N ALA A 79 3.65 -27.89 26.59
CA ALA A 79 2.80 -28.63 27.52
C ALA A 79 3.58 -29.08 28.76
N ALA A 80 4.83 -29.53 28.57
CA ALA A 80 5.71 -29.97 29.65
C ALA A 80 6.09 -28.81 30.58
N GLU A 81 6.35 -27.63 30.02
CA GLU A 81 6.65 -26.39 30.77
C GLU A 81 5.44 -25.91 31.57
N THR A 82 4.26 -25.89 30.94
CA THR A 82 3.05 -25.29 31.54
C THR A 82 2.22 -26.26 32.37
N LYS A 83 2.47 -27.57 32.27
CA LYS A 83 1.74 -28.68 32.92
C LYS A 83 0.21 -28.58 32.78
N LYS A 84 -0.24 -28.01 31.67
CA LYS A 84 -1.66 -27.80 31.35
C LYS A 84 -1.92 -28.32 29.95
N ASP A 85 -3.17 -28.69 29.68
CA ASP A 85 -3.57 -29.05 28.33
C ASP A 85 -3.45 -27.84 27.39
N VAL A 86 -2.71 -28.04 26.31
CA VAL A 86 -2.46 -27.02 25.29
C VAL A 86 -3.02 -27.49 23.97
N ARG A 87 -3.79 -26.62 23.32
CA ARG A 87 -4.38 -26.87 22.01
C ARG A 87 -3.66 -26.03 20.96
N LEU A 88 -3.20 -26.67 19.89
CA LEU A 88 -2.57 -25.95 18.79
C LEU A 88 -3.65 -25.26 17.94
N VAL A 89 -3.67 -23.93 17.93
CA VAL A 89 -4.67 -23.12 17.21
C VAL A 89 -4.22 -22.79 15.78
N SER A 90 -2.93 -22.52 15.55
CA SER A 90 -2.42 -22.18 14.23
C SER A 90 -0.91 -22.39 14.13
N VAL A 91 -0.42 -22.88 12.99
CA VAL A 91 1.01 -22.95 12.67
C VAL A 91 1.33 -21.89 11.61
N LYS A 92 2.29 -21.01 11.92
CA LYS A 92 2.71 -19.93 11.02
C LYS A 92 4.12 -20.20 10.52
N LYS A 93 4.26 -20.63 9.27
CA LYS A 93 5.60 -20.86 8.67
C LYS A 93 6.26 -19.53 8.37
N ILE A 94 7.43 -19.30 8.98
CA ILE A 94 8.26 -18.12 8.68
C ILE A 94 9.30 -18.56 7.66
N THR A 95 9.06 -18.29 6.38
CA THR A 95 10.05 -18.54 5.32
C THR A 95 11.23 -17.59 5.52
N LYS A 96 12.44 -18.13 5.70
CA LYS A 96 13.70 -17.39 5.87
C LYS A 96 14.20 -16.76 4.57
N GLU A 97 13.36 -15.99 3.89
CA GLU A 97 13.77 -15.19 2.73
C GLU A 97 14.03 -13.72 3.11
N GLY A 98 14.17 -13.44 4.41
CA GLY A 98 14.38 -12.09 4.94
C GLY A 98 15.40 -11.99 6.08
N ARG A 99 16.12 -13.06 6.39
CA ARG A 99 17.26 -12.97 7.33
C ARG A 99 18.49 -12.58 6.50
N LYS A 100 18.68 -11.28 6.27
CA LYS A 100 20.01 -10.78 5.90
C LYS A 100 20.99 -11.26 6.99
N PRO A 101 22.19 -11.74 6.61
CA PRO A 101 23.23 -12.10 7.57
C PRO A 101 23.59 -10.91 8.46
#